data_AF-A0A7Y5LKL2-F1
#
_entry.id   AF-A0A7Y5LKL2-F1
#
_cell.length_a   1.000
_cell.length_b   1.000
_cell.length_c   1.000
_cell.angle_alpha   90.00
_cell.angle_beta   90.00
_cell.angle_gamma   90.00
#
_symmetry.space_group_name_H-M   'P 1'
#
loop_
_entity.id
_entity.type
_entity.pdbx_description
1 polymer ?
#
loop_
_entity_poly.entity_id
_entity_poly.type
_entity_poly.pdbx_seq_one_letter_code
_entity_poly.pdbx_strand_id
1 'polypeptide(L)'
;MGQQQLLLLVLGVIVAGTAIVVGITLFQAYTVSANRDALIADLDHLAFRAMEYYRKPAQIGGGGNSFVGFSIPMVLASNPNGNFSITAAGTVSSITFRATGNEIGNNGTSPVTVQAVVTNSSVNITIIN
;
A
#
# COMPACT_ATOMS: atom_id res chain seq x y z
N MET A 1 -15.84 21.68 50.74
CA MET A 1 -16.17 21.94 49.32
C MET A 1 -14.93 22.01 48.43
N GLY A 2 -13.83 22.67 48.83
CA GLY A 2 -12.59 22.73 48.03
C GLY A 2 -11.94 21.37 47.72
N GLN A 3 -11.97 20.40 48.65
CA GLN A 3 -11.36 19.08 48.44
C GLN A 3 -12.06 18.23 47.37
N GLN A 4 -13.40 18.26 47.29
CA GLN A 4 -14.14 17.52 46.25
C GLN A 4 -13.98 18.15 44.87
N GLN A 5 -13.94 19.47 44.78
CA GLN A 5 -13.69 20.18 43.52
C GLN A 5 -12.27 19.94 42.99
N LEU A 6 -11.28 19.88 43.88
CA LEU A 6 -9.90 19.51 43.52
C LEU A 6 -9.82 18.09 42.95
N LEU A 7 -10.54 17.13 43.54
CA LEU A 7 -10.55 15.75 43.05
C LEU A 7 -11.21 15.61 41.67
N LEU A 8 -12.29 16.35 41.41
CA LEU A 8 -12.95 16.33 40.11
C LEU A 8 -12.07 16.96 39.00
N LEU A 9 -11.31 18.00 39.34
CA LEU A 9 -10.36 18.60 38.40
C LEU A 9 -9.25 17.62 38.03
N VAL A 10 -8.67 16.96 39.04
CA VAL A 10 -7.61 15.95 38.82
C VAL A 10 -8.13 14.80 37.96
N LEU A 11 -9.34 14.31 38.23
CA LEU A 11 -9.96 13.26 37.43
C LEU A 11 -10.15 13.70 35.97
N GLY A 12 -10.62 14.92 35.74
CA GLY A 12 -10.79 15.48 34.40
C GLY A 12 -9.47 15.56 33.60
N VAL A 13 -8.38 15.98 34.25
CA VAL A 13 -7.06 16.05 33.61
C VAL A 13 -6.50 14.66 33.29
N ILE A 14 -6.71 13.68 34.16
CA ILE A 14 -6.29 12.29 33.90
C ILE A 14 -6.99 11.74 32.66
N VAL A 15 -8.32 11.93 32.55
CA VAL A 15 -9.10 11.46 31.39
C VAL A 15 -8.71 12.22 30.11
N ALA A 16 -8.51 13.53 30.18
CA ALA A 16 -8.04 14.32 29.02
C ALA A 16 -6.65 13.86 28.56
N GLY A 17 -5.73 13.59 29.49
CA GLY A 17 -4.38 13.11 29.18
C GLY A 17 -4.37 11.76 28.45
N THR A 18 -5.17 10.79 28.90
CA THR A 18 -5.25 9.47 28.23
C THR A 18 -5.93 9.56 26.87
N ALA A 19 -6.95 10.41 26.72
CA ALA A 19 -7.65 10.61 25.45
C ALA A 19 -6.73 11.16 24.35
N ILE A 20 -5.82 12.08 24.69
CA ILE A 20 -4.85 12.65 23.72
C ILE A 20 -3.92 11.56 23.20
N VAL A 21 -3.36 10.73 24.09
CA VAL A 21 -2.42 9.66 23.70
C VAL A 21 -3.11 8.65 22.79
N VAL A 22 -4.33 8.22 23.14
CA VAL A 22 -5.12 7.29 22.31
C VAL A 22 -5.52 7.93 20.98
N GLY A 23 -5.85 9.22 20.97
CA GLY A 23 -6.17 9.94 19.74
C GLY A 23 -5.00 9.97 18.75
N ILE A 24 -3.77 10.20 19.25
CA ILE A 24 -2.56 10.20 18.42
C ILE A 24 -2.29 8.82 17.84
N THR A 25 -2.40 7.76 18.64
CA THR A 25 -2.13 6.39 18.15
C THR A 25 -3.16 5.94 17.10
N LEU A 26 -4.43 6.29 17.28
CA LEU A 26 -5.47 6.02 16.29
C LEU A 26 -5.25 6.79 14.98
N PHE A 27 -4.83 8.05 15.07
CA PHE A 27 -4.52 8.85 13.88
C PHE A 27 -3.36 8.24 13.08
N GLN A 28 -2.29 7.83 13.75
CA GLN A 28 -1.16 7.14 13.10
C GLN A 28 -1.58 5.80 12.48
N ALA A 29 -2.40 5.01 13.18
CA ALA A 29 -2.92 3.75 12.63
C ALA A 29 -3.79 3.97 11.38
N TYR A 30 -4.57 5.07 11.36
CA TYR A 30 -5.38 5.45 10.21
C TYR A 30 -4.51 5.86 9.01
N THR A 31 -3.45 6.66 9.21
CA THR A 31 -2.57 7.09 8.11
C THR A 31 -1.83 5.90 7.48
N VAL A 32 -1.36 4.95 8.30
CA VAL A 32 -0.73 3.71 7.81
C VAL A 32 -1.73 2.86 7.02
N SER A 33 -2.97 2.75 7.50
CA SER A 33 -4.01 1.97 6.81
C SER A 33 -4.42 2.61 5.49
N ALA A 34 -4.59 3.94 5.46
CA ALA A 34 -4.90 4.68 4.25
C ALA A 34 -3.77 4.58 3.20
N ASN A 35 -2.51 4.65 3.63
CA ASN A 35 -1.36 4.43 2.74
C ASN A 35 -1.37 3.00 2.17
N ARG A 36 -1.64 1.99 3.00
CA ARG A 36 -1.77 0.59 2.56
C ARG A 36 -2.85 0.43 1.49
N ASP A 37 -4.04 0.99 1.72
CA ASP A 37 -5.15 0.90 0.77
C ASP A 37 -4.83 1.62 -0.54
N ALA A 38 -4.14 2.77 -0.48
CA ALA A 38 -3.66 3.48 -1.65
C ALA A 38 -2.66 2.65 -2.47
N LEU A 39 -1.69 1.98 -1.82
CA LEU A 39 -0.74 1.10 -2.49
C LEU A 39 -1.42 -0.10 -3.17
N ILE A 40 -2.45 -0.67 -2.53
CA ILE A 40 -3.24 -1.76 -3.10
C ILE A 40 -3.97 -1.28 -4.37
N ALA A 41 -4.62 -0.11 -4.30
CA ALA A 41 -5.29 0.47 -5.46
C ALA A 41 -4.29 0.76 -6.60
N ASP A 42 -3.16 1.39 -6.30
CA ASP A 42 -2.13 1.67 -7.31
C ASP A 42 -1.56 0.38 -7.94
N LEU A 43 -1.37 -0.67 -7.15
CA LEU A 43 -0.97 -1.99 -7.65
C LEU A 43 -2.02 -2.61 -8.56
N ASP A 44 -3.30 -2.47 -8.23
CA ASP A 44 -4.40 -2.98 -9.04
C ASP A 44 -4.46 -2.26 -10.39
N HIS A 45 -4.32 -0.93 -10.38
CA HIS A 45 -4.19 -0.12 -11.59
C HIS A 45 -2.98 -0.55 -12.44
N LEU A 46 -1.83 -0.84 -11.83
CA LEU A 46 -0.65 -1.35 -12.54
C LEU A 46 -0.91 -2.75 -13.10
N ALA A 47 -1.58 -3.61 -12.35
CA ALA A 47 -1.94 -4.96 -12.76
C ALA A 47 -2.87 -4.97 -13.97
N PHE A 48 -3.88 -4.09 -13.99
CA PHE A 48 -4.75 -3.91 -15.16
C PHE A 48 -3.97 -3.49 -16.40
N ARG A 49 -3.00 -2.58 -16.26
CA ARG A 49 -2.12 -2.19 -17.38
C ARG A 49 -1.25 -3.35 -17.88
N ALA A 50 -0.75 -4.18 -16.96
CA ALA A 50 0.00 -5.39 -17.32
C ALA A 50 -0.86 -6.40 -18.09
N MET A 51 -2.12 -6.61 -17.66
CA MET A 51 -3.07 -7.45 -18.37
C MET A 51 -3.48 -6.87 -19.73
N GLU A 52 -3.63 -5.55 -19.82
CA GLU A 52 -3.88 -4.85 -21.08
C GLU A 52 -2.72 -5.07 -22.06
N TYR A 53 -1.46 -4.96 -21.59
CA TYR A 53 -0.28 -5.28 -22.39
C TYR A 53 -0.29 -6.74 -22.84
N TYR A 54 -0.58 -7.69 -21.95
CA TYR A 54 -0.66 -9.12 -22.28
C TYR A 54 -1.66 -9.42 -23.41
N ARG A 55 -2.83 -8.79 -23.38
CA ARG A 55 -3.92 -9.02 -24.36
C ARG A 55 -3.70 -8.26 -25.67
N LYS A 56 -2.92 -7.19 -25.68
CA LYS A 56 -2.59 -6.46 -26.90
C LYS A 56 -1.63 -7.29 -27.78
N PRO A 57 -1.88 -7.41 -29.10
CA PRO A 57 -0.96 -8.10 -29.99
C PRO A 57 0.37 -7.35 -30.11
N ALA A 58 1.46 -8.11 -30.31
CA ALA A 58 2.81 -7.55 -30.42
C ALA A 58 2.97 -6.53 -31.56
N GLN A 59 2.17 -6.67 -32.63
CA GLN A 59 2.18 -5.78 -33.80
C GLN A 59 1.77 -4.32 -33.50
N ILE A 60 1.12 -4.07 -32.36
CA ILE A 60 0.73 -2.73 -31.92
C ILE A 60 1.41 -2.32 -30.60
N GLY A 61 2.54 -2.97 -30.26
CA GLY A 61 3.30 -2.69 -29.04
C GLY A 61 2.75 -3.36 -27.77
N GLY A 62 2.00 -4.45 -27.91
CA GLY A 62 1.57 -5.30 -26.79
C GLY A 62 2.51 -6.49 -26.54
N GLY A 63 2.12 -7.32 -25.59
CA GLY A 63 2.86 -8.51 -25.15
C GLY A 63 2.53 -9.79 -25.92
N GLY A 64 1.46 -9.81 -26.73
CA GLY A 64 1.11 -10.95 -27.58
C GLY A 64 0.97 -12.26 -26.79
N ASN A 65 0.17 -12.25 -25.72
CA ASN A 65 0.02 -13.35 -24.77
C ASN A 65 1.27 -13.62 -23.91
N SER A 66 2.09 -12.60 -23.68
CA SER A 66 3.23 -12.65 -22.78
C SER A 66 3.36 -11.36 -21.96
N PHE A 67 3.84 -11.46 -20.73
CA PHE A 67 4.24 -10.30 -19.93
C PHE A 67 5.71 -9.91 -20.16
N VAL A 68 6.43 -10.66 -21.01
CA VAL A 68 7.83 -10.37 -21.36
C VAL A 68 7.94 -8.97 -21.99
N GLY A 69 8.87 -8.18 -21.48
CA GLY A 69 9.10 -6.80 -21.96
C GLY A 69 8.18 -5.75 -21.35
N PHE A 70 7.21 -6.14 -20.51
CA PHE A 70 6.45 -5.15 -19.73
C PHE A 70 7.36 -4.41 -18.76
N SER A 71 7.35 -3.08 -18.84
CA SER A 71 8.05 -2.20 -17.91
C SER A 71 7.03 -1.28 -17.24
N ILE A 72 7.27 -0.99 -15.96
CA ILE A 72 6.45 -0.02 -15.23
C ILE A 72 6.77 1.37 -15.82
N PRO A 73 5.77 2.13 -16.30
CA PRO A 73 5.98 3.50 -16.73
C PRO A 73 6.62 4.32 -15.60
N MET A 74 7.62 5.13 -15.89
CA MET A 74 8.37 5.87 -14.85
C MET A 74 7.47 6.73 -13.94
N VAL A 75 6.36 7.25 -14.47
CA VAL A 75 5.36 8.01 -13.72
C VAL A 75 4.59 7.18 -12.67
N LEU A 76 4.57 5.85 -12.83
CA LEU A 76 3.95 4.90 -11.89
C LEU A 76 5.01 4.16 -11.06
N ALA A 77 6.30 4.37 -11.31
CA ALA A 77 7.37 3.70 -10.57
C ALA A 77 7.59 4.29 -9.17
N SER A 78 7.21 5.54 -8.96
CA SER A 78 7.25 6.21 -7.66
C SER A 78 6.12 7.22 -7.57
N ASN A 79 5.38 7.17 -6.46
CA ASN A 79 4.34 8.13 -6.13
C ASN A 79 4.47 8.53 -4.65
N PRO A 80 3.69 9.51 -4.16
CA PRO A 80 3.72 9.92 -2.75
C PRO A 80 3.36 8.79 -1.77
N ASN A 81 2.67 7.73 -2.24
CA ASN A 81 2.27 6.60 -1.42
C ASN A 81 3.43 5.60 -1.25
N GLY A 82 4.27 5.41 -2.27
CA GLY A 82 5.40 4.48 -2.27
C GLY A 82 6.04 4.25 -3.64
N ASN A 83 6.94 3.27 -3.68
CA ASN A 83 7.69 2.88 -4.88
C ASN A 83 7.23 1.52 -5.40
N PHE A 84 7.09 1.41 -6.72
CA PHE A 84 6.64 0.20 -7.42
C PHE A 84 7.80 -0.39 -8.21
N SER A 85 8.07 -1.67 -7.96
CA SER A 85 9.18 -2.40 -8.59
C SER A 85 8.71 -3.75 -9.11
N ILE A 86 9.33 -4.21 -10.20
CA ILE A 86 9.13 -5.58 -10.70
C ILE A 86 10.06 -6.48 -9.91
N THR A 87 9.52 -7.39 -9.09
CA THR A 87 10.33 -8.33 -8.30
C THR A 87 10.59 -9.62 -9.06
N ALA A 88 9.69 -10.02 -9.96
CA ALA A 88 9.91 -11.11 -10.90
C ALA A 88 9.59 -10.61 -12.31
N ALA A 89 10.58 -10.69 -13.20
CA ALA A 89 10.44 -10.28 -14.60
C ALA A 89 9.25 -11.00 -15.25
N GLY A 90 8.53 -10.28 -16.12
CA GLY A 90 7.36 -10.83 -16.80
C GLY A 90 7.71 -12.05 -17.63
N THR A 91 6.99 -13.14 -17.40
CA THR A 91 7.05 -14.39 -18.15
C THR A 91 5.83 -14.49 -19.07
N VAL A 92 5.71 -15.60 -19.80
CA VAL A 92 4.51 -15.90 -20.59
C VAL A 92 3.25 -16.13 -19.75
N SER A 93 3.38 -16.42 -18.45
CA SER A 93 2.24 -16.78 -17.59
C SER A 93 1.99 -15.79 -16.45
N SER A 94 3.03 -15.10 -15.98
CA SER A 94 2.91 -14.18 -14.85
C SER A 94 3.96 -13.08 -14.80
N ILE A 95 3.64 -12.02 -14.06
CA ILE A 95 4.56 -10.95 -13.66
C ILE A 95 4.29 -10.58 -12.19
N THR A 96 5.33 -10.32 -11.42
CA THR A 96 5.20 -9.98 -9.99
C THR A 96 5.67 -8.56 -9.73
N PHE A 97 4.77 -7.74 -9.24
CA PHE A 97 5.01 -6.38 -8.79
C PHE A 97 5.13 -6.33 -7.27
N ARG A 98 5.95 -5.41 -6.77
CA ARG A 98 6.05 -5.07 -5.36
C ARG A 98 5.96 -3.57 -5.19
N ALA A 99 4.99 -3.15 -4.39
CA ALA A 99 4.86 -1.80 -3.89
C ALA A 99 5.44 -1.73 -2.47
N THR A 100 6.36 -0.79 -2.26
CA THR A 100 6.91 -0.47 -0.95
C THR A 100 6.43 0.92 -0.58
N GLY A 101 5.59 1.00 0.44
CA GLY A 101 5.10 2.25 1.01
C GLY A 101 6.22 3.10 1.60
N ASN A 102 6.02 4.42 1.60
CA ASN A 102 6.93 5.34 2.26
C ASN A 102 6.69 5.42 3.78
N GLU A 103 5.51 4.99 4.24
CA GLU A 103 5.15 4.94 5.65
C GLU A 103 5.65 3.64 6.31
N ILE A 104 6.23 3.77 7.51
CA ILE A 104 6.58 2.63 8.36
C ILE A 104 5.27 1.94 8.77
N GLY A 105 5.12 0.65 8.46
CA GLY A 105 3.92 -0.10 8.83
C GLY A 105 3.79 -0.28 10.34
N ASN A 106 2.65 -0.83 10.79
CA ASN A 106 2.33 -1.08 12.21
C ASN A 106 3.40 -1.85 13.01
N ASN A 107 4.40 -2.45 12.35
CA ASN A 107 5.57 -3.09 12.95
C ASN A 107 6.67 -2.10 13.43
N GLY A 108 6.51 -0.79 13.20
CA GLY A 108 7.43 0.25 13.71
C GLY A 108 8.85 0.21 13.14
N THR A 109 9.15 -0.72 12.23
CA THR A 109 10.53 -0.98 11.76
C THR A 109 10.62 -1.19 10.24
N SER A 110 9.53 -1.64 9.59
CA SER A 110 9.52 -1.95 8.17
C SER A 110 8.39 -1.20 7.46
N PRO A 111 8.64 -0.63 6.26
CA PRO A 111 7.59 -0.02 5.45
C PRO A 111 6.49 -1.02 5.09
N VAL A 112 5.28 -0.51 4.84
CA VAL A 112 4.16 -1.33 4.32
C VAL A 112 4.56 -1.88 2.96
N THR A 113 4.66 -3.20 2.84
CA THR A 113 5.03 -3.85 1.57
C THR A 113 3.89 -4.69 1.07
N VAL A 114 3.45 -4.42 -0.16
CA VAL A 114 2.38 -5.15 -0.84
C VAL A 114 2.94 -5.74 -2.12
N GLN A 115 2.61 -6.99 -2.42
CA GLN A 115 3.01 -7.68 -3.63
C GLN A 115 1.78 -8.03 -4.44
N ALA A 116 1.84 -7.79 -5.74
CA ALA A 116 0.82 -8.23 -6.68
C ALA A 116 1.43 -9.23 -7.65
N VAL A 117 0.89 -10.45 -7.67
CA VAL A 117 1.19 -11.45 -8.69
C VAL A 117 0.08 -11.39 -9.72
N VAL A 118 0.42 -10.98 -10.94
CA VAL A 118 -0.51 -10.89 -12.06
C VAL A 118 -0.29 -12.09 -12.96
N THR A 119 -1.36 -12.82 -13.23
CA THR A 119 -1.40 -13.92 -14.19
C THR A 119 -2.31 -13.55 -15.36
N ASN A 120 -2.41 -14.42 -16.37
CA ASN A 120 -3.26 -14.17 -17.55
C ASN A 120 -4.75 -13.90 -17.19
N SER A 121 -5.22 -14.46 -16.08
CA SER A 121 -6.65 -14.47 -15.73
C SER A 121 -6.96 -13.88 -14.36
N SER A 122 -5.96 -13.56 -13.55
CA SER A 122 -6.16 -13.08 -12.17
C SER A 122 -5.03 -12.20 -11.68
N VAL A 123 -5.40 -11.27 -10.80
CA VAL A 123 -4.48 -10.45 -10.01
C VAL A 123 -4.60 -10.93 -8.57
N ASN A 124 -3.50 -11.37 -7.98
CA ASN A 124 -3.45 -11.77 -6.58
C ASN A 124 -2.57 -10.79 -5.82
N ILE A 125 -3.18 -9.98 -4.95
CA ILE A 125 -2.49 -8.99 -4.14
C ILE A 125 -2.32 -9.57 -2.74
N THR A 126 -1.08 -9.77 -2.32
CA THR A 126 -0.71 -10.24 -0.99
C THR A 126 0.04 -9.16 -0.24
N ILE A 127 -0.31 -8.98 1.02
CA ILE A 127 0.42 -8.08 1.92
C ILE A 127 1.57 -8.91 2.52
N ILE A 128 2.80 -8.43 2.38
CA ILE A 128 4.01 -9.13 2.87
C ILE A 128 4.35 -8.69 4.31
N ASN A 129 3.70 -7.64 4.83
CA ASN A 129 3.98 -7.04 6.15
C ASN A 129 2.72 -6.83 7.00
#